data_AF-A0AAV3UPI8-F1
#
_entry.id   AF-A0AAV3UPI8-F1
#
_cell.length_a   1.000
_cell.length_b   1.000
_cell.length_c   1.000
_cell.angle_alpha   90.00
_cell.angle_beta   90.00
_cell.angle_gamma   90.00
#
_symmetry.space_group_name_H-M   'P 1'
#
loop_
_entity.id
_entity.type
_entity.pdbx_description
1 polymer ?
#
loop_
_entity_poly.entity_id
_entity_poly.type
_entity_poly.pdbx_seq_one_letter_code
_entity_poly.pdbx_strand_id
1 'polypeptide(L)' 'MIKHCEQNALKKAHNARINDDVYNQRSMCETVFTMLKDDGDELRSRSWHGQFREITRKCIVHNFSQAAS' A
#
# COMPACT_ATOMS: atom_id res chain seq x y z
N MET A 1 -11.45 -8.19 16.04
CA MET A 1 -10.40 -7.93 15.02
C MET A 1 -9.12 -7.54 15.72
N ILE A 2 -7.99 -8.19 15.41
CA ILE A 2 -6.68 -7.79 15.97
C ILE A 2 -6.15 -6.67 15.06
N LYS A 3 -6.03 -5.47 15.61
CA LYS A 3 -5.47 -4.31 14.90
C LYS A 3 -3.95 -4.29 15.05
N HIS A 4 -3.25 -3.86 14.01
CA HIS A 4 -1.81 -3.57 14.00
C HIS A 4 -1.43 -2.61 15.14
N CYS A 5 -0.25 -2.87 15.70
CA CYS A 5 0.33 -2.12 16.82
C CYS A 5 0.35 -0.60 16.57
N GLU A 6 -0.16 0.17 17.54
CA GLU A 6 -0.25 1.64 17.48
C GLU A 6 0.99 2.27 18.12
N GLN A 7 2.11 2.25 17.38
CA GLN A 7 3.39 2.73 17.89
C GLN A 7 3.47 4.25 18.09
N ASN A 8 2.62 5.04 17.42
CA ASN A 8 2.55 6.50 17.57
C ASN A 8 1.16 7.05 17.21
N ALA A 9 0.94 8.33 17.51
CA ALA A 9 -0.34 9.01 17.26
C ALA A 9 -0.77 8.99 15.78
N LEU A 10 0.17 9.05 14.84
CA LEU A 10 -0.12 8.97 13.41
C LEU A 10 -0.66 7.60 13.01
N LYS A 11 -0.04 6.52 13.48
CA LYS A 11 -0.49 5.15 13.22
C LYS A 11 -1.86 4.90 13.83
N LYS A 12 -2.11 5.41 15.04
CA LYS A 12 -3.43 5.36 15.69
C LYS A 12 -4.50 6.09 14.89
N ALA A 13 -4.23 7.32 14.42
CA ALA A 13 -5.16 8.07 13.59
C ALA A 13 -5.43 7.38 12.24
N HIS A 14 -4.41 6.76 11.63
CA HIS A 14 -4.58 6.00 10.40
C HIS A 14 -5.41 4.72 10.62
N ASN A 15 -5.18 3.97 11.70
CA ASN A 15 -6.00 2.83 12.10
C ASN A 15 -7.48 3.22 12.28
N ALA A 16 -7.74 4.35 12.93
CA ALA A 16 -9.10 4.83 13.20
C ALA A 16 -9.88 5.25 11.94
N ARG A 17 -9.18 5.57 10.85
CA ARG A 17 -9.81 5.97 9.57
C ARG A 17 -10.19 4.79 8.67
N ILE A 18 -9.67 3.60 8.93
CA ILE A 18 -9.94 2.41 8.09
C ILE A 18 -11.22 1.74 8.60
N ASN A 19 -12.16 1.47 7.69
CA ASN A 19 -13.36 0.69 8.03
C ASN A 19 -12.96 -0.73 8.44
N ASP A 20 -13.54 -1.24 9.52
CA ASP A 20 -13.28 -2.57 10.05
C ASP A 20 -13.54 -3.67 9.01
N ASP A 21 -14.51 -3.48 8.10
CA ASP A 21 -14.82 -4.42 7.01
C ASP A 21 -13.66 -4.63 6.02
N VAL A 22 -12.75 -3.65 5.90
CA VAL A 22 -11.62 -3.68 4.95
C VAL A 22 -10.27 -3.63 5.64
N TYR A 23 -10.23 -3.67 6.98
CA TYR A 23 -8.99 -3.53 7.73
C TYR A 23 -8.01 -4.69 7.48
N ASN A 24 -8.50 -5.89 7.15
CA ASN A 24 -7.67 -7.02 6.74
C ASN A 24 -6.89 -6.77 5.42
N GLN A 25 -7.31 -5.80 4.61
CA GLN A 25 -6.62 -5.43 3.36
C GLN A 25 -5.44 -4.49 3.61
N ARG A 26 -5.30 -3.94 4.82
CA ARG A 26 -4.24 -3.00 5.16
C ARG A 26 -2.85 -3.60 5.00
N SER A 27 -2.65 -4.83 5.46
CA SER A 27 -1.35 -5.51 5.36
C SER A 27 -0.91 -5.64 3.90
N MET A 28 -1.83 -5.95 2.98
CA MET A 28 -1.57 -5.97 1.55
C MET A 28 -1.10 -4.61 1.03
N CYS A 29 -1.77 -3.52 1.40
CA CYS A 29 -1.33 -2.18 1.04
C CYS A 29 0.06 -1.86 1.62
N GLU A 30 0.31 -2.17 2.89
CA GLU A 30 1.62 -1.92 3.54
C GLU A 30 2.75 -2.72 2.88
N THR A 31 2.52 -3.98 2.50
CA THR A 31 3.46 -4.81 1.74
C THR A 31 3.76 -4.19 0.38
N VAL A 32 2.73 -3.81 -0.37
CA VAL A 32 2.88 -3.15 -1.68
C VAL A 32 3.67 -1.85 -1.56
N PHE A 33 3.36 -1.00 -0.56
CA PHE A 33 4.09 0.25 -0.34
C PHE A 33 5.54 0.04 0.13
N THR A 34 5.82 -1.08 0.79
CA THR A 34 7.19 -1.44 1.19
C THR A 34 7.98 -1.93 -0.02
N MET A 35 7.40 -2.82 -0.84
CA MET A 35 8.00 -3.26 -2.10
C MET A 35 8.32 -2.07 -3.02
N LEU A 36 7.40 -1.12 -3.14
CA LEU A 36 7.61 0.12 -3.90
C LEU A 36 8.78 0.96 -3.39
N LYS A 37 9.10 0.91 -2.09
CA LYS A 37 10.26 1.61 -1.52
C LYS A 37 11.56 0.88 -1.81
N ASP A 38 11.55 -0.45 -1.77
CA ASP A 38 12.74 -1.28 -2.00
C ASP A 38 13.12 -1.38 -3.48
N ASP A 39 12.14 -1.33 -4.40
CA ASP A 39 12.39 -1.33 -5.85
C ASP A 39 13.13 -0.05 -6.34
N GLY A 40 13.33 0.96 -5.48
CA GLY A 40 14.03 2.21 -5.82
C GLY A 40 13.34 3.04 -6.91
N ASP A 41 12.19 2.60 -7.40
CA ASP A 41 11.47 3.19 -8.52
C ASP A 41 10.61 4.34 -7.99
N GLU A 42 11.23 5.52 -7.95
CA GLU A 42 10.59 6.78 -7.56
C GLU A 42 9.36 7.04 -8.45
N LEU A 43 8.26 7.50 -7.85
CA LEU A 43 7.07 7.88 -8.63
C LEU A 43 7.43 9.07 -9.52
N ARG A 44 7.46 8.85 -10.83
CA ARG A 44 7.85 9.88 -11.80
C ARG A 44 6.78 10.95 -11.94
N SER A 45 5.52 10.60 -11.68
CA SER A 45 4.44 11.56 -11.81
C SER A 45 4.44 12.60 -10.68
N ARG A 46 4.25 13.87 -11.05
CA ARG A 46 4.11 14.99 -10.11
C ARG A 46 2.66 15.31 -9.76
N SER A 47 1.69 14.70 -10.44
CA SER A 47 0.27 14.88 -10.13
C SER A 47 -0.24 13.71 -9.29
N TRP A 48 -1.12 14.01 -8.33
CA TRP A 48 -1.71 12.98 -7.46
C TRP A 48 -2.34 11.84 -8.27
N HIS A 49 -3.13 12.18 -9.29
CA HIS A 49 -3.77 11.18 -10.15
C HIS A 49 -2.77 10.34 -10.96
N GLY A 50 -1.66 10.93 -11.39
CA GLY A 50 -0.63 10.19 -12.12
C GLY A 50 0.17 9.26 -11.22
N GLN A 51 0.48 9.69 -10.00
CA GLN A 51 1.10 8.85 -8.96
C GLN A 51 0.22 7.65 -8.63
N PHE A 52 -1.09 7.88 -8.46
CA PHE A 52 -2.06 6.80 -8.25
C PHE A 52 -2.00 5.76 -9.38
N ARG A 53 -2.08 6.20 -10.65
CA ARG A 53 -2.01 5.29 -11.81
C ARG A 53 -0.69 4.52 -11.89
N GLU A 54 0.42 5.17 -11.55
CA GLU A 54 1.75 4.56 -11.56
C GLU A 54 1.85 3.44 -10.51
N ILE A 55 1.41 3.72 -9.28
CA ILE A 55 1.31 2.72 -8.22
C ILE A 55 0.41 1.55 -8.65
N THR A 56 -0.78 1.83 -9.18
CA THR A 56 -1.71 0.77 -9.63
C THR A 56 -1.08 -0.14 -10.68
N ARG A 57 -0.36 0.42 -11.66
CA ARG A 57 0.33 -0.37 -12.69
C ARG A 57 1.43 -1.26 -12.11
N LYS A 58 2.26 -0.71 -11.21
CA LYS A 58 3.32 -1.48 -10.53
C LYS A 58 2.72 -2.67 -9.75
N CYS A 59 1.61 -2.45 -9.03
CA CYS A 59 0.89 -3.52 -8.33
C CYS A 59 0.37 -4.60 -9.27
N ILE A 60 -0.24 -4.21 -10.40
CA ILE A 60 -0.78 -5.14 -11.39
C ILE A 60 0.35 -6.01 -11.97
N VAL A 61 1.46 -5.38 -12.38
CA VAL A 61 2.62 -6.10 -12.93
C VAL A 61 3.19 -7.07 -11.91
N HIS A 62 3.37 -6.64 -10.65
CA HIS A 62 3.84 -7.51 -9.58
C HIS A 62 2.94 -8.73 -9.37
N ASN A 63 1.62 -8.52 -9.27
CA ASN A 63 0.66 -9.60 -9.08
C ASN A 63 0.67 -10.59 -10.25
N PHE A 64 0.79 -10.11 -11.50
CA PHE A 64 0.91 -11.00 -12.67
C PHE A 64 2.22 -11.79 -12.67
N SER A 65 3.34 -11.16 -12.33
CA SER A 65 4.63 -11.85 -12.23
C SER A 65 4.59 -12.95 -11.17
N GLN A 66 3.97 -12.69 -10.01
CA GLN A 66 3.79 -13.67 -8.95
C GLN A 66 2.84 -14.81 -9.34
N ALA A 67 1.78 -14.52 -10.11
CA ALA A 67 0.84 -15.55 -10.58
C ALA A 67 1.39 -16.42 -11.72
N ALA A 68 2.38 -15.93 -12.45
CA ALA A 68 3.04 -16.65 -13.54
C ALA A 68 4.25 -17.49 -13.09
N SER A 69 4.70 -17.34 -11.84
CA SER A 69 5.74 -18.16 -11.20
C SER A 69 5.13 -19.34 -10.45
#